data_AF-A0A961LG82-F1
#
_entry.id   AF-A0A961LG82-F1
#
_cell.length_a   1.000
_cell.length_b   1.000
_cell.length_c   1.000
_cell.angle_alpha   90.00
_cell.angle_beta   90.00
_cell.angle_gamma   90.00
#
_symmetry.space_group_name_H-M   'P 1'
#
loop_
_entity.id
_entity.type
_entity.pdbx_description
1 polymer ?
#
loop_
_entity_poly.entity_id
_entity_poly.type
_entity_poly.pdbx_seq_one_letter_code
_entity_poly.pdbx_strand_id
1 'polypeptide(L)'
;MYPSFKNQSDARLSVLLTAEEAYPVLERACLEAKTEIWAGFRVFDPRTRLRSEQARRIGETWFDLILHSLKRGVRINLVMADFDPLGAPKLHRGTWRAMRMLITAAELAGAGERLRLVAGLHPARTGLLPRLLFWPLILKRQLATAQRLNRLPRNKRRAALQEMPGLRALLIRKPNERLRP
;
A
#
# COMPACT_ATOMS: atom_id res chain seq x y z
N MET A 1 -18.64 -7.07 47.41
CA MET A 1 -19.20 -8.19 46.62
C MET A 1 -19.55 -7.63 45.24
N TYR A 2 -18.64 -7.75 44.26
CA TYR A 2 -18.87 -7.25 42.90
C TYR A 2 -19.47 -8.38 42.04
N PRO A 3 -20.48 -8.11 41.21
CA PRO A 3 -21.15 -9.14 40.43
C PRO A 3 -20.22 -9.70 39.34
N SER A 4 -20.13 -11.03 39.30
CA SER A 4 -19.39 -11.80 38.30
C SER A 4 -20.08 -11.68 36.93
N PHE A 5 -19.37 -11.14 35.95
CA PHE A 5 -19.77 -11.18 34.55
C PHE A 5 -19.69 -12.62 34.05
N LYS A 6 -20.84 -13.24 33.76
CA LYS A 6 -20.91 -14.53 33.05
C LYS A 6 -20.39 -14.32 31.62
N ASN A 7 -19.18 -14.81 31.34
CA ASN A 7 -18.59 -14.85 30.01
C ASN A 7 -19.47 -15.72 29.08
N GLN A 8 -20.01 -15.11 28.02
CA GLN A 8 -20.47 -15.85 26.83
C GLN A 8 -19.23 -16.35 26.09
N SER A 9 -18.85 -17.60 26.37
CA SER A 9 -17.73 -18.28 25.73
C SER A 9 -18.18 -18.96 24.44
N ASP A 10 -18.06 -18.27 23.31
CA ASP A 10 -17.92 -18.95 22.01
C ASP A 10 -17.05 -18.21 20.98
N ALA A 11 -16.57 -17.00 21.30
CA ALA A 11 -15.46 -16.38 20.59
C ALA A 11 -14.16 -16.65 21.35
N ARG A 12 -13.33 -17.58 20.86
CA ARG A 12 -11.95 -17.70 21.35
C ARG A 12 -11.13 -16.51 20.86
N LEU A 13 -11.17 -15.42 21.63
CA LEU A 13 -10.32 -14.25 21.41
C LEU A 13 -8.87 -14.60 21.77
N SER A 14 -7.95 -14.36 20.85
CA SER A 14 -6.50 -14.40 21.12
C SER A 14 -5.92 -13.01 20.92
N VAL A 15 -5.28 -12.49 21.96
CA VAL A 15 -4.61 -11.19 21.94
C VAL A 15 -3.14 -11.40 21.58
N LEU A 16 -2.68 -10.71 20.53
CA LEU A 16 -1.30 -10.73 20.07
C LEU A 16 -0.71 -9.35 20.33
N LEU A 17 0.37 -9.28 21.10
CA LEU A 17 0.93 -8.01 21.57
C LEU A 17 2.07 -7.54 20.68
N THR A 18 2.86 -8.47 20.16
CA THR A 18 4.06 -8.15 19.39
C THR A 18 3.89 -8.48 17.91
N ALA A 19 4.74 -7.86 17.10
CA ALA A 19 4.87 -8.21 15.69
C ALA A 19 5.31 -9.67 15.51
N GLU A 20 6.19 -10.18 16.38
CA GLU A 20 6.68 -11.55 16.32
C GLU A 20 5.56 -12.58 16.53
N GLU A 21 4.56 -12.24 17.34
CA GLU A 21 3.34 -13.04 17.52
C GLU A 21 2.35 -12.82 16.36
N ALA A 22 2.13 -11.57 15.95
CA ALA A 22 1.09 -11.21 14.99
C ALA A 22 1.38 -11.64 13.55
N TYR A 23 2.63 -11.46 13.07
CA TYR A 23 2.97 -11.79 11.68
C TYR A 23 2.77 -13.28 11.37
N PRO A 24 3.27 -14.24 12.17
CA PRO A 24 3.04 -15.66 11.91
C PRO A 24 1.56 -16.06 11.88
N VAL A 25 0.73 -15.47 12.75
CA VAL A 25 -0.72 -15.76 12.76
C VAL A 25 -1.38 -15.21 11.50
N LEU A 26 -1.04 -13.99 11.09
CA LEU A 26 -1.57 -13.38 9.86
C LEU A 26 -1.13 -14.15 8.60
N GLU A 27 0.13 -14.59 8.55
CA GLU A 27 0.66 -15.42 7.47
C GLU A 27 -0.07 -16.76 7.39
N ARG A 28 -0.28 -17.42 8.53
CA ARG A 28 -1.03 -18.68 8.60
C ARG A 28 -2.47 -18.50 8.15
N ALA A 29 -3.15 -17.42 8.55
CA ALA A 29 -4.49 -17.11 8.07
C ALA A 29 -4.54 -16.98 6.53
N CYS A 30 -3.52 -16.37 5.92
CA CYS A 30 -3.40 -16.31 4.46
C CYS A 30 -3.15 -17.68 3.82
N LEU A 31 -2.32 -18.52 4.44
CA LEU A 31 -2.08 -19.89 4.00
C LEU A 31 -3.32 -20.78 4.16
N GLU A 32 -4.12 -20.60 5.20
CA GLU A 32 -5.28 -21.46 5.45
C GLU A 32 -6.53 -21.01 4.69
N ALA A 33 -6.56 -19.76 4.21
CA ALA A 33 -7.66 -19.20 3.44
C ALA A 33 -8.05 -20.09 2.25
N LYS A 34 -9.35 -20.38 2.16
CA LYS A 34 -9.93 -21.28 1.14
C LYS A 34 -10.54 -20.54 -0.03
N THR A 35 -11.27 -19.47 0.24
CA THR A 35 -12.07 -18.75 -0.76
C THR A 35 -11.57 -17.33 -0.95
N GLU A 36 -11.50 -16.55 0.12
CA GLU A 36 -11.17 -15.12 0.04
C GLU A 36 -10.32 -14.62 1.21
N ILE A 37 -9.56 -13.57 0.96
CA ILE A 37 -8.83 -12.77 1.96
C ILE A 37 -9.31 -11.33 1.84
N TRP A 38 -9.74 -10.76 2.96
CA TRP A 38 -10.08 -9.34 3.09
C TRP A 38 -9.10 -8.69 4.05
N ALA A 39 -8.39 -7.66 3.57
CA ALA A 39 -7.36 -7.01 4.36
C ALA A 39 -7.37 -5.49 4.16
N GLY A 40 -7.10 -4.77 5.24
CA GLY A 40 -6.98 -3.33 5.28
C GLY A 40 -5.72 -2.91 6.02
N PHE A 41 -4.84 -2.15 5.37
CA PHE A 41 -3.60 -1.67 6.01
C PHE A 41 -3.39 -0.18 5.78
N ARG A 42 -2.82 0.49 6.79
CA ARG A 42 -2.28 1.84 6.60
C ARG A 42 -1.07 1.83 5.66
N VAL A 43 -0.19 0.83 5.82
CA VAL A 43 0.97 0.59 4.96
C VAL A 43 1.12 -0.91 4.81
N PHE A 44 1.30 -1.38 3.57
CA PHE A 44 1.64 -2.75 3.29
C PHE A 44 2.77 -2.76 2.26
N ASP A 45 3.88 -3.43 2.58
CA ASP A 45 5.02 -3.58 1.68
C ASP A 45 5.15 -5.07 1.31
N PRO A 46 4.87 -5.45 0.06
CA PRO A 46 5.03 -6.82 -0.42
C PRO A 46 6.44 -7.39 -0.24
N ARG A 47 7.46 -6.55 -0.02
CA ARG A 47 8.85 -6.99 0.22
C ARG A 47 9.12 -7.37 1.68
N THR A 48 8.15 -7.18 2.56
CA THR A 48 8.28 -7.56 3.98
C THR A 48 8.58 -9.05 4.07
N ARG A 49 9.57 -9.44 4.88
CA ARG A 49 9.98 -10.85 5.02
C ARG A 49 8.97 -11.65 5.82
N LEU A 50 8.78 -12.91 5.42
CA LEU A 50 7.93 -13.87 6.10
C LEU A 50 8.57 -14.35 7.41
N ARG A 51 7.74 -14.55 8.43
CA ARG A 51 8.18 -14.85 9.81
C ARG A 51 7.90 -16.28 10.22
N SER A 52 6.75 -16.85 9.83
CA SER A 52 6.41 -18.24 10.14
C SER A 52 7.22 -19.23 9.31
N GLU A 53 7.57 -20.36 9.91
CA GLU A 53 8.25 -21.45 9.20
C GLU A 53 7.42 -21.96 8.01
N GLN A 54 6.10 -22.05 8.18
CA GLN A 54 5.16 -22.50 7.14
C GLN A 54 5.18 -21.56 5.93
N ALA A 55 5.13 -20.24 6.14
CA ALA A 55 5.17 -19.28 5.04
C ALA A 55 6.56 -19.19 4.40
N ARG A 56 7.65 -19.35 5.17
CA ARG A 56 9.01 -19.40 4.62
C ARG A 56 9.25 -20.60 3.69
N ARG A 57 8.48 -21.68 3.81
CA ARG A 57 8.50 -22.80 2.85
C ARG A 57 7.90 -22.43 1.50
N ILE A 58 7.10 -21.35 1.43
CA ILE A 58 6.49 -20.85 0.20
C ILE A 58 7.42 -19.86 -0.51
N GLY A 59 8.10 -18.99 0.24
CA GLY A 59 9.02 -17.99 -0.30
C GLY A 59 9.64 -17.12 0.79
N GLU A 60 10.18 -15.97 0.42
CA GLU A 60 10.91 -15.11 1.36
C GLU A 60 10.06 -13.93 1.84
N THR A 61 9.10 -13.49 1.03
CA THR A 61 8.41 -12.22 1.20
C THR A 61 6.90 -12.35 1.11
N TRP A 62 6.20 -11.32 1.59
CA TRP A 62 4.75 -11.20 1.44
C TRP A 62 4.29 -11.24 -0.02
N PHE A 63 5.12 -10.79 -0.97
CA PHE A 63 4.86 -10.95 -2.40
C PHE A 63 4.70 -12.43 -2.77
N ASP A 64 5.59 -13.28 -2.29
CA ASP A 64 5.57 -14.73 -2.57
C ASP A 64 4.34 -15.39 -1.96
N LEU A 65 3.99 -14.99 -0.73
CA LEU A 65 2.80 -15.49 -0.05
C LEU A 65 1.50 -15.08 -0.77
N ILE A 66 1.39 -13.82 -1.19
CA ILE A 66 0.22 -13.35 -1.96
C ILE A 66 0.14 -14.05 -3.32
N LEU A 67 1.26 -14.15 -4.03
CA LEU A 67 1.36 -14.88 -5.30
C LEU A 67 0.90 -16.33 -5.13
N HIS A 68 1.35 -17.01 -4.08
CA HIS A 68 0.94 -18.36 -3.75
C HIS A 68 -0.56 -18.46 -3.48
N SER A 69 -1.12 -17.59 -2.65
CA SER A 69 -2.57 -17.59 -2.36
C SER A 69 -3.40 -17.39 -3.63
N LEU A 70 -3.00 -16.48 -4.51
CA LEU A 70 -3.66 -16.26 -5.80
C LEU A 70 -3.56 -17.49 -6.71
N LYS A 71 -2.39 -18.15 -6.80
CA LYS A 71 -2.23 -19.38 -7.59
C LYS A 71 -3.15 -20.51 -7.14
N ARG A 72 -3.50 -20.57 -5.86
CA ARG A 72 -4.42 -21.58 -5.32
C ARG A 72 -5.90 -21.35 -5.59
N GLY A 73 -6.28 -20.22 -6.19
CA GLY A 73 -7.70 -19.91 -6.38
C GLY A 73 -8.25 -18.81 -5.48
N VAL A 74 -7.53 -18.43 -4.41
CA VAL A 74 -8.05 -17.52 -3.39
C VAL A 74 -8.21 -16.10 -3.95
N ARG A 75 -9.38 -15.50 -3.74
CA ARG A 75 -9.64 -14.08 -4.07
C ARG A 75 -9.06 -13.18 -2.99
N ILE A 76 -8.43 -12.08 -3.37
CA ILE A 76 -7.82 -11.14 -2.43
C ILE A 76 -8.42 -9.75 -2.66
N ASN A 77 -9.05 -9.22 -1.60
CA ASN A 77 -9.56 -7.86 -1.52
C ASN A 77 -8.68 -7.08 -0.54
N LEU A 78 -7.86 -6.19 -1.07
CA LEU A 78 -6.90 -5.42 -0.27
C LEU A 78 -7.13 -3.93 -0.40
N VAL A 79 -7.35 -3.26 0.74
CA VAL A 79 -7.40 -1.80 0.84
C VAL A 79 -6.13 -1.31 1.53
N MET A 80 -5.44 -0.36 0.91
CA MET A 80 -4.28 0.32 1.48
C MET A 80 -4.54 1.81 1.54
N ALA A 81 -4.12 2.48 2.61
CA ALA A 81 -4.15 3.94 2.62
C ALA A 81 -3.18 4.50 1.56
N ASP A 82 -3.66 5.46 0.77
CA ASP A 82 -2.80 6.34 -0.01
C ASP A 82 -2.61 7.67 0.74
N PHE A 83 -1.53 8.36 0.41
CA PHE A 83 -1.08 9.55 1.11
C PHE A 83 -0.98 10.73 0.15
N ASP A 84 -1.03 11.94 0.72
CA ASP A 84 -0.89 13.15 -0.08
C ASP A 84 0.46 13.15 -0.83
N PRO A 85 0.45 13.32 -2.17
CA PRO A 85 1.65 13.24 -2.99
C PRO A 85 2.67 14.35 -2.71
N LEU A 86 2.27 15.45 -2.06
CA LEU A 86 3.14 16.58 -1.70
C LEU A 86 3.52 16.58 -0.21
N GLY A 87 2.59 16.22 0.67
CA GLY A 87 2.74 16.16 2.11
C GLY A 87 3.50 14.92 2.57
N ALA A 88 3.31 13.79 1.90
CA ALA A 88 3.95 12.52 2.24
C ALA A 88 4.39 11.73 0.97
N PRO A 89 5.23 12.31 0.10
CA PRO A 89 5.61 11.73 -1.19
C PRO A 89 6.25 10.35 -1.08
N LYS A 90 7.00 10.07 0.01
CA LYS A 90 7.62 8.76 0.23
C LYS A 90 6.57 7.68 0.49
N LEU A 91 5.55 7.98 1.29
CA LEU A 91 4.47 7.04 1.62
C LEU A 91 3.57 6.83 0.41
N HIS A 92 3.17 7.90 -0.29
CA HIS A 92 2.44 7.82 -1.57
C HIS A 92 3.15 6.89 -2.56
N ARG A 93 4.45 7.13 -2.79
CA ARG A 93 5.26 6.28 -3.67
C ARG A 93 5.34 4.83 -3.18
N GLY A 94 5.39 4.61 -1.87
CA GLY A 94 5.35 3.28 -1.25
C GLY A 94 4.07 2.53 -1.57
N THR A 95 2.91 3.17 -1.36
CA THR A 95 1.59 2.62 -1.68
C THR A 95 1.51 2.21 -3.16
N TRP A 96 1.87 3.11 -4.08
CA TRP A 96 1.77 2.82 -5.52
C TRP A 96 2.80 1.80 -6.02
N ARG A 97 3.96 1.69 -5.37
CA ARG A 97 4.88 0.58 -5.63
C ARG A 97 4.30 -0.75 -5.18
N ALA A 98 3.73 -0.81 -3.97
CA ALA A 98 3.06 -2.01 -3.46
C ALA A 98 1.91 -2.44 -4.39
N MET A 99 1.08 -1.49 -4.83
CA MET A 99 0.00 -1.73 -5.82
C MET A 99 0.54 -2.41 -7.08
N ARG A 100 1.62 -1.86 -7.67
CA ARG A 100 2.23 -2.43 -8.88
C ARG A 100 2.77 -3.84 -8.66
N MET A 101 3.48 -4.06 -7.54
CA MET A 101 3.98 -5.39 -7.21
C MET A 101 2.85 -6.40 -7.05
N LEU A 102 1.75 -6.03 -6.39
CA LEU A 102 0.61 -6.92 -6.22
C LEU A 102 -0.11 -7.22 -7.55
N ILE A 103 -0.21 -6.23 -8.44
CA ILE A 103 -0.69 -6.44 -9.82
C ILE A 103 0.21 -7.45 -10.53
N THR A 104 1.54 -7.31 -10.44
CA THR A 104 2.48 -8.28 -11.01
C THR A 104 2.29 -9.68 -10.41
N ALA A 105 2.06 -9.81 -9.11
CA ALA A 105 1.74 -11.11 -8.50
C ALA A 105 0.44 -11.70 -9.07
N ALA A 106 -0.60 -10.90 -9.31
CA ALA A 106 -1.82 -11.36 -9.98
C ALA A 106 -1.60 -11.78 -11.42
N GLU A 107 -0.81 -11.03 -12.20
CA GLU A 107 -0.44 -11.39 -13.57
C GLU A 107 0.29 -12.73 -13.60
N LEU A 108 1.31 -12.91 -12.74
CA LEU A 108 2.08 -14.16 -12.62
C LEU A 108 1.24 -15.35 -12.12
N ALA A 109 0.16 -15.09 -11.39
CA ALA A 109 -0.77 -16.12 -10.94
C ALA A 109 -1.87 -16.46 -11.97
N GLY A 110 -2.01 -15.70 -13.05
CA GLY A 110 -3.21 -15.77 -13.90
C GLY A 110 -4.48 -15.47 -13.10
N ALA A 111 -4.42 -14.52 -12.16
CA ALA A 111 -5.49 -14.28 -11.19
C ALA A 111 -6.69 -13.53 -11.78
N GLY A 112 -6.49 -12.73 -12.84
CA GLY A 112 -7.55 -11.90 -13.41
C GLY A 112 -8.23 -11.05 -12.34
N GLU A 113 -9.55 -11.12 -12.27
CA GLU A 113 -10.38 -10.37 -11.30
C GLU A 113 -10.28 -10.87 -9.86
N ARG A 114 -9.54 -11.95 -9.58
CA ARG A 114 -9.36 -12.48 -8.22
C ARG A 114 -8.50 -11.59 -7.34
N LEU A 115 -7.85 -10.57 -7.89
CA LEU A 115 -7.19 -9.52 -7.10
C LEU A 115 -7.93 -8.19 -7.25
N ARG A 116 -8.48 -7.70 -6.14
CA ARG A 116 -9.05 -6.35 -6.03
C ARG A 116 -8.19 -5.51 -5.10
N LEU A 117 -7.63 -4.43 -5.63
CA LEU A 117 -6.80 -3.48 -4.89
C LEU A 117 -7.45 -2.10 -4.83
N VAL A 118 -7.41 -1.46 -3.66
CA VAL A 118 -7.85 -0.06 -3.49
C VAL A 118 -6.76 0.72 -2.78
N ALA A 119 -6.29 1.79 -3.42
CA ALA A 119 -5.45 2.81 -2.81
C ALA A 119 -6.34 3.96 -2.30
N GLY A 120 -6.72 3.90 -1.03
CA GLY A 120 -7.65 4.83 -0.40
C GLY A 120 -6.97 6.11 0.05
N LEU A 121 -6.96 7.14 -0.80
CA LEU A 121 -6.55 8.49 -0.41
C LEU A 121 -7.61 9.12 0.48
N HIS A 122 -7.21 9.71 1.61
CA HIS A 122 -8.14 10.40 2.51
C HIS A 122 -8.91 11.50 1.74
N PRO A 123 -10.25 11.54 1.77
CA PRO A 123 -11.06 12.44 0.92
C PRO A 123 -11.06 13.90 1.39
N ALA A 124 -10.19 14.27 2.34
CA ALA A 124 -10.20 15.60 2.93
C ALA A 124 -9.85 16.64 1.87
N ARG A 125 -10.64 17.71 1.84
CA ARG A 125 -10.39 18.88 1.01
C ARG A 125 -10.05 20.05 1.92
N THR A 126 -8.94 20.72 1.62
CA THR A 126 -8.56 21.94 2.33
C THR A 126 -9.58 23.04 2.02
N GLY A 127 -10.08 23.73 3.05
CA GLY A 127 -10.95 24.89 2.90
C GLY A 127 -10.23 26.08 2.23
N LEU A 128 -10.99 27.11 1.86
CA LEU A 128 -10.46 28.27 1.13
C LEU A 128 -9.36 29.01 1.90
N LEU A 129 -9.58 29.30 3.19
CA LEU A 129 -8.65 30.09 4.00
C LEU A 129 -7.27 29.42 4.15
N PRO A 130 -7.15 28.13 4.56
CA PRO A 130 -5.84 27.50 4.62
C PRO A 130 -5.19 27.34 3.23
N ARG A 131 -5.98 27.18 2.15
CA ARG A 131 -5.42 27.11 0.79
C ARG A 131 -4.73 28.41 0.40
N LEU A 132 -5.34 29.56 0.70
CA LEU A 132 -4.74 30.87 0.44
C LEU A 132 -3.51 31.10 1.31
N LEU A 133 -3.59 30.79 2.61
CA LEU A 133 -2.49 31.00 3.54
C LEU A 133 -1.25 30.15 3.19
N PHE A 134 -1.45 28.90 2.79
CA PHE A 134 -0.35 27.96 2.52
C PHE A 134 0.00 27.80 1.04
N TRP A 135 -0.64 28.53 0.13
CA TRP A 135 -0.37 28.45 -1.32
C TRP A 135 1.12 28.60 -1.70
N PRO A 136 1.91 29.54 -1.11
CA PRO A 136 3.29 29.73 -1.51
C PRO A 136 4.15 28.54 -1.08
N LEU A 137 3.85 27.96 0.08
CA LEU A 137 4.54 26.79 0.61
C LEU A 137 4.26 25.56 -0.27
N ILE A 138 3.01 25.37 -0.69
CA ILE A 138 2.62 24.29 -1.60
C ILE A 138 3.36 24.44 -2.93
N LEU A 139 3.34 25.62 -3.54
CA LEU A 139 4.09 25.87 -4.78
C LEU A 139 5.59 25.62 -4.62
N LYS A 140 6.21 26.09 -3.54
CA LYS A 140 7.62 25.86 -3.25
C LYS A 140 7.93 24.36 -3.18
N ARG A 141 7.07 23.56 -2.56
CA ARG A 141 7.21 22.09 -2.50
C ARG A 141 7.03 21.43 -3.86
N GLN A 142 6.07 21.88 -4.66
CA GLN A 142 5.88 21.39 -6.04
C GLN A 142 7.12 21.68 -6.90
N LEU A 143 7.63 22.92 -6.86
CA LEU A 143 8.83 23.33 -7.59
C LEU A 143 10.04 22.49 -7.19
N ALA A 144 10.29 22.33 -5.89
CA ALA A 144 11.39 21.51 -5.39
C ALA A 144 11.27 20.05 -5.85
N THR A 145 10.05 19.50 -5.84
CA THR A 145 9.78 18.13 -6.30
C THR A 145 10.02 17.98 -7.81
N ALA A 146 9.52 18.92 -8.61
CA ALA A 146 9.74 18.95 -10.06
C ALA A 146 11.23 19.07 -10.41
N GLN A 147 11.97 19.93 -9.70
CA GLN A 147 13.42 20.07 -9.85
C GLN A 147 14.15 18.78 -9.49
N ARG A 148 13.81 18.15 -8.37
CA ARG A 148 14.39 16.85 -7.97
C ARG A 148 14.16 15.78 -9.02
N LEU A 149 12.94 15.68 -9.56
CA LEU A 149 12.61 14.73 -10.62
C LEU A 149 13.36 15.05 -11.92
N ASN A 150 13.51 16.33 -12.28
CA ASN A 150 14.26 16.75 -13.46
C ASN A 150 15.76 16.48 -13.39
N ARG A 151 16.32 16.28 -12.18
CA ARG A 151 17.71 15.85 -11.98
C ARG A 151 17.92 14.35 -12.19
N LEU A 152 16.84 13.55 -12.24
CA LEU A 152 16.95 12.12 -12.50
C LEU A 152 17.15 11.87 -14.01
N PRO A 153 17.91 10.84 -14.38
CA PRO A 153 17.92 10.31 -15.75
C PRO A 153 16.50 10.02 -16.25
N ARG A 154 16.28 10.17 -17.57
CA ARG A 154 14.94 10.10 -18.18
C ARG A 154 14.15 8.84 -17.80
N ASN A 155 14.82 7.68 -17.83
CA ASN A 155 14.24 6.39 -17.44
C ASN A 155 13.82 6.37 -15.96
N LYS A 156 14.70 6.79 -15.04
CA LYS A 156 14.41 6.85 -13.60
C LYS A 156 13.30 7.83 -13.28
N ARG A 157 13.24 8.96 -13.98
CA ARG A 157 12.15 9.95 -13.86
C ARG A 157 10.81 9.37 -14.31
N ARG A 158 10.78 8.68 -15.45
CA ARG A 158 9.55 8.02 -15.97
C ARG A 158 9.05 6.96 -15.00
N ALA A 159 9.93 6.09 -14.50
CA ALA A 159 9.57 5.09 -13.49
C ALA A 159 9.03 5.73 -12.21
N ALA A 160 9.67 6.78 -11.72
CA ALA A 160 9.20 7.51 -10.53
C ALA A 160 7.80 8.11 -10.73
N LEU A 161 7.50 8.70 -11.89
CA LEU A 161 6.17 9.25 -12.19
C LEU A 161 5.09 8.17 -12.31
N GLN A 162 5.44 6.97 -12.76
CA GLN A 162 4.52 5.83 -12.78
C GLN A 162 4.16 5.32 -11.38
N GLU A 163 5.07 5.49 -10.41
CA GLU A 163 4.87 5.19 -8.99
C GLU A 163 4.24 6.35 -8.20
N MET A 164 3.90 7.47 -8.85
CA MET A 164 3.33 8.65 -8.16
C MET A 164 2.25 9.32 -9.02
N PRO A 165 1.14 8.62 -9.32
CA PRO A 165 0.10 9.13 -10.21
C PRO A 165 -0.55 10.42 -9.67
N GLY A 166 -0.70 10.56 -8.35
CA GLY A 166 -1.22 11.78 -7.73
C GLY A 166 -0.30 12.99 -7.96
N LEU A 167 1.02 12.79 -7.80
CA LEU A 167 2.00 13.84 -8.11
C LEU A 167 2.07 14.14 -9.61
N ARG A 168 1.96 13.11 -10.46
CA ARG A 168 1.99 13.26 -11.92
C ARG A 168 0.84 14.16 -12.40
N ALA A 169 -0.34 14.05 -11.80
CA ALA A 169 -1.50 14.89 -12.13
C ALA A 169 -1.30 16.38 -11.77
N LEU A 170 -0.37 16.69 -10.86
CA LEU A 170 -0.04 18.05 -10.43
C LEU A 170 1.15 18.66 -11.17
N LEU A 171 1.71 17.98 -12.18
CA LEU A 171 2.89 18.43 -12.90
C LEU A 171 2.63 18.48 -14.41
N ILE A 172 3.04 19.59 -15.03
CA ILE A 172 3.03 19.77 -16.49
C ILE A 172 4.35 19.26 -17.08
N ARG A 173 4.26 18.36 -18.06
CA ARG A 173 5.40 17.91 -18.86
C ARG A 173 5.56 18.79 -20.09
N LYS A 174 6.72 19.43 -20.22
CA LYS A 174 7.07 20.27 -21.38
C LYS A 174 7.54 19.45 -22.59
N PRO A 175 7.60 20.05 -23.80
CA PRO A 175 8.15 19.40 -24.99
C PRO A 175 9.59 18.87 -24.80
N ASN A 176 10.41 19.57 -24.01
CA ASN A 176 11.75 19.12 -23.62
C ASN A 176 11.77 18.08 -22.48
N GLU A 177 10.61 17.48 -22.20
CA GLU A 177 10.34 16.52 -21.12
C GLU A 177 10.58 17.01 -19.69
N ARG A 178 10.91 18.28 -19.46
CA ARG A 178 11.07 18.82 -18.10
C ARG A 178 9.71 19.01 -17.45
N LEU A 179 9.65 18.72 -16.16
CA LEU A 179 8.47 18.87 -15.31
C LEU A 179 8.42 20.26 -14.69
N ARG A 180 7.23 20.84 -14.59
CA ARG A 180 6.94 22.06 -13.83
C ARG A 180 5.61 21.87 -13.08
N PRO A 181 5.39 22.53 -11.93
CA PRO A 181 4.04 22.66 -11.37
C PRO A 181 3.09 23.30 -12.39
#